data_AF-A0A0A2M3V4-F1
#
_entry.id   AF-A0A0A2M3V4-F1
#
_cell.length_a   1.000
_cell.length_b   1.000
_cell.length_c   1.000
_cell.angle_alpha   90.00
_cell.angle_beta   90.00
_cell.angle_gamma   90.00
#
_symmetry.space_group_name_H-M   'P 1'
#
loop_
_entity.id
_entity.type
_entity.pdbx_description
1 polymer ?
#
loop_
_entity_poly.entity_id
_entity_poly.type
_entity_poly.pdbx_seq_one_letter_code
_entity_poly.pdbx_strand_id
1 'polypeptide(L)'
;MEHYFVVLELPGGEELKFEKGKDSPENFWQMAADAVNKGKANIICKRQDTGVSEELRKYLQHVKKFTTFVLVHMHFHATEFLNEKLILKKLSKWLITPSPKIVIDAADNFQLVTIDM
;
A
#
# COMPACT_ATOMS: atom_id res chain seq x y z
N MET A 1 -16.68 10.64 10.57
CA MET A 1 -15.63 10.08 9.70
C MET A 1 -15.73 8.58 9.82
N GLU A 2 -15.60 7.88 8.70
CA GLU A 2 -15.73 6.42 8.64
C GLU A 2 -14.34 5.80 8.47
N HIS A 3 -14.21 4.55 8.93
CA HIS A 3 -12.99 3.76 8.80
C HIS A 3 -12.96 3.09 7.44
N TYR A 4 -11.83 3.21 6.75
CA TYR A 4 -11.60 2.54 5.50
C TYR A 4 -10.23 1.87 5.50
N PHE A 5 -10.17 0.69 4.92
CA PHE A 5 -8.95 -0.01 4.59
C PHE A 5 -8.68 0.15 3.10
N VAL A 6 -7.47 0.59 2.76
CA VAL A 6 -7.03 0.77 1.38
C VAL A 6 -5.79 -0.08 1.15
N VAL A 7 -5.82 -0.89 0.09
CA VAL A 7 -4.65 -1.62 -0.40
C VAL A 7 -4.17 -0.98 -1.68
N LEU A 8 -2.91 -0.58 -1.66
CA LEU A 8 -2.22 0.03 -2.77
C LEU A 8 -1.13 -0.90 -3.27
N GLU A 9 -1.11 -1.15 -4.57
CA GLU A 9 0.03 -1.75 -5.26
C GLU A 9 1.09 -0.68 -5.50
N LEU A 10 2.28 -0.90 -4.95
CA LEU A 10 3.43 -0.03 -5.20
C LEU A 10 4.19 -0.49 -6.45
N PRO A 11 4.70 0.46 -7.25
CA PRO A 11 5.52 0.13 -8.41
C PRO A 11 6.90 -0.38 -7.97
N GLY A 12 7.39 -1.38 -8.71
CA GLY A 12 8.68 -2.04 -8.45
C GLY A 12 8.61 -3.54 -8.71
N GLY A 13 9.65 -4.24 -8.27
CA GLY A 13 9.79 -5.69 -8.28
C GLY A 13 10.56 -6.23 -7.06
N GLU A 14 11.19 -7.39 -7.22
CA GLU A 14 11.94 -8.09 -6.15
C GLU A 14 13.07 -7.25 -5.55
N GLU A 15 13.62 -6.31 -6.31
CA GLU A 15 14.68 -5.41 -5.87
C GLU A 15 14.26 -4.52 -4.69
N LEU A 16 12.95 -4.44 -4.43
CA LEU A 16 12.37 -3.65 -3.34
C LEU A 16 11.82 -4.51 -2.20
N LYS A 17 12.11 -5.82 -2.20
CA LYS A 17 11.71 -6.75 -1.13
C LYS A 17 12.43 -6.38 0.17
N PHE A 18 11.68 -6.38 1.27
CA PHE A 18 12.23 -6.11 2.59
C PHE A 18 12.86 -7.43 3.05
N GLU A 19 14.17 -7.41 3.26
CA GLU A 19 14.83 -8.56 3.86
C GLU A 19 14.47 -8.64 5.35
N LYS A 20 14.25 -9.86 5.85
CA LYS A 20 13.79 -10.10 7.23
C LYS A 20 14.69 -9.38 8.25
N GLY A 21 14.11 -8.46 9.02
CA GLY A 21 14.84 -7.70 10.05
C GLY A 21 15.71 -6.55 9.51
N LYS A 22 15.62 -6.23 8.22
CA LYS A 22 16.25 -5.05 7.62
C LYS A 22 15.23 -3.96 7.35
N ASP A 23 15.69 -2.72 7.38
CA ASP A 23 14.93 -1.57 6.92
C ASP A 23 14.62 -1.69 5.42
N SER A 24 13.62 -0.94 4.96
CA SER A 24 13.36 -0.78 3.54
C SER A 24 14.62 -0.37 2.78
N PRO A 25 14.81 -0.79 1.52
CA PRO A 25 15.90 -0.28 0.69
C PRO A 25 15.96 1.25 0.69
N GLU A 26 17.16 1.80 0.59
CA GLU A 26 17.37 3.24 0.63
C GLU A 26 16.48 3.94 -0.43
N ASN A 27 15.84 5.04 -0.04
CA ASN A 27 14.94 5.83 -0.89
C ASN A 27 13.68 5.11 -1.41
N PHE A 28 13.42 3.85 -1.02
CA PHE A 28 12.24 3.10 -1.47
C PHE A 28 10.94 3.88 -1.26
N TRP A 29 10.73 4.39 -0.04
CA TRP A 29 9.50 5.12 0.30
C TRP A 29 9.35 6.44 -0.44
N GLN A 30 10.47 7.13 -0.70
CA GLN A 30 10.47 8.34 -1.51
C GLN A 30 10.09 8.03 -2.96
N MET A 31 10.67 6.97 -3.54
CA MET A 31 10.33 6.51 -4.89
C MET A 31 8.88 6.05 -5.00
N ALA A 32 8.39 5.31 -4.00
CA ALA A 32 7.00 4.88 -3.90
C ALA A 32 6.06 6.09 -3.87
N ALA A 33 6.33 7.08 -3.01
CA ALA A 33 5.54 8.29 -2.93
C ALA A 33 5.52 9.10 -4.23
N ASP A 34 6.67 9.23 -4.90
CA ASP A 34 6.78 9.89 -6.20
C ASP A 34 5.96 9.17 -7.26
N ALA A 35 5.97 7.84 -7.26
CA ALA A 35 5.23 7.05 -8.22
C ALA A 35 3.71 7.10 -7.97
N VAL A 36 3.28 7.11 -6.70
CA VAL A 36 1.90 7.39 -6.30
C VAL A 36 1.46 8.76 -6.80
N ASN A 37 2.26 9.80 -6.58
CA ASN A 37 1.98 11.16 -7.04
C ASN A 37 1.87 11.27 -8.57
N LYS A 38 2.66 10.45 -9.29
CA LYS A 38 2.62 10.36 -10.76
C LYS A 38 1.48 9.48 -11.29
N GLY A 39 0.63 8.93 -10.42
CA GLY A 39 -0.50 8.07 -10.81
C GLY A 39 -0.07 6.69 -11.32
N LYS A 40 1.12 6.22 -10.93
CA LYS A 40 1.67 4.90 -11.33
C LYS A 40 1.36 3.78 -10.34
N ALA A 41 0.73 4.11 -9.22
CA ALA A 41 0.29 3.14 -8.22
C ALA A 41 -1.19 2.82 -8.42
N ASN A 42 -1.57 1.57 -8.20
CA ASN A 42 -2.93 1.11 -8.39
C ASN A 42 -3.58 0.85 -7.04
N ILE A 43 -4.78 1.38 -6.83
CA ILE A 43 -5.60 0.99 -5.69
C ILE A 43 -6.25 -0.34 -6.03
N ILE A 44 -5.87 -1.39 -5.33
CA ILE A 44 -6.39 -2.75 -5.55
C ILE A 44 -7.68 -2.96 -4.81
N CYS A 45 -7.79 -2.39 -3.61
CA CYS A 45 -8.94 -2.57 -2.74
C CYS A 45 -9.20 -1.31 -1.91
N LYS A 46 -10.48 -0.97 -1.73
CA LYS A 46 -10.94 0.04 -0.77
C LYS A 46 -12.24 -0.44 -0.13
N ARG A 47 -12.26 -0.65 1.19
CA ARG A 47 -13.43 -1.20 1.90
C ARG A 47 -13.57 -0.59 3.30
N GLN A 48 -14.76 -0.72 3.88
CA GLN A 48 -15.03 -0.35 5.28
C GLN A 48 -14.90 -1.53 6.25
N ASP A 49 -14.89 -2.75 5.71
CA ASP A 49 -14.84 -3.98 6.48
C ASP A 49 -13.45 -4.64 6.40
N THR A 50 -13.29 -5.73 7.14
CA THR A 50 -12.05 -6.53 7.17
C THR A 50 -11.88 -7.45 5.97
N GLY A 51 -12.78 -7.42 4.97
CA GLY A 51 -12.78 -8.28 3.79
C GLY A 51 -11.67 -7.96 2.77
N VAL A 52 -10.72 -7.12 3.15
CA VAL A 52 -9.58 -6.69 2.34
C VAL A 52 -8.62 -7.84 2.07
N SER A 53 -8.46 -8.75 3.03
CA SER A 53 -7.57 -9.92 2.87
C SER A 53 -8.04 -10.84 1.74
N GLU A 54 -9.36 -11.03 1.60
CA GLU A 54 -9.97 -11.87 0.56
C GLU A 54 -9.76 -11.26 -0.82
N GLU A 55 -9.95 -9.95 -0.95
CA GLU A 55 -9.71 -9.24 -2.21
C GLU A 55 -8.23 -9.25 -2.60
N LEU A 56 -7.33 -9.07 -1.63
CA LEU A 56 -5.89 -9.21 -1.88
C LEU A 56 -5.56 -10.62 -2.35
N ARG A 57 -6.05 -11.68 -1.68
CA ARG A 57 -5.81 -13.08 -2.09
C ARG A 57 -6.29 -13.35 -3.52
N LYS A 58 -7.47 -12.86 -3.90
CA LYS A 58 -7.97 -12.96 -5.28
C LYS A 58 -7.05 -12.25 -6.25
N TYR A 59 -6.63 -11.03 -5.93
CA TYR A 59 -5.72 -10.25 -6.77
C TYR A 59 -4.37 -10.94 -6.97
N LEU A 60 -3.81 -11.51 -5.89
CA LEU A 60 -2.53 -12.22 -5.89
C LEU A 60 -2.50 -13.42 -6.86
N GLN A 61 -3.64 -14.03 -7.19
CA GLN A 61 -3.72 -15.10 -8.20
C GLN A 61 -3.29 -14.63 -9.61
N HIS A 62 -3.32 -13.32 -9.85
CA HIS A 62 -2.96 -12.71 -11.13
C HIS A 62 -1.57 -12.05 -11.10
N VAL A 63 -0.92 -11.99 -9.95
CA VAL A 63 0.38 -11.35 -9.75
C VAL A 63 1.50 -12.31 -10.15
N LYS A 64 2.15 -12.02 -11.28
CA LYS A 64 3.20 -12.88 -11.88
C LYS A 64 4.62 -12.53 -11.46
N LYS A 65 4.83 -11.33 -10.94
CA LYS A 65 6.12 -10.82 -10.47
C LYS A 65 5.99 -10.43 -9.01
N PHE A 66 7.10 -10.39 -8.28
CA PHE A 66 7.05 -9.87 -6.92
C PHE A 66 6.45 -8.46 -6.88
N THR A 67 5.49 -8.26 -5.98
CA THR A 67 4.81 -6.98 -5.83
C THR A 67 4.74 -6.59 -4.37
N THR A 68 5.03 -5.32 -4.09
CA THR A 68 4.85 -4.74 -2.76
C THR A 68 3.48 -4.10 -2.66
N PHE A 69 2.70 -4.50 -1.67
CA PHE A 69 1.42 -3.93 -1.33
C PHE A 69 1.53 -3.13 -0.04
N VAL A 70 0.79 -2.04 0.04
CA VAL A 70 0.65 -1.24 1.25
C VAL A 70 -0.81 -1.27 1.70
N LEU A 71 -1.06 -1.75 2.91
CA LEU A 71 -2.33 -1.65 3.61
C LEU A 71 -2.30 -0.46 4.56
N VAL A 72 -3.23 0.47 4.35
CA VAL A 72 -3.46 1.57 5.29
C VAL A 72 -4.87 1.56 5.84
N HIS A 73 -4.99 2.00 7.09
CA HIS A 73 -6.24 2.39 7.69
C HIS A 73 -6.40 3.91 7.59
N MET A 74 -7.50 4.36 7.01
CA MET A 74 -7.74 5.78 6.73
C MET A 74 -9.12 6.20 7.24
N HIS A 75 -9.19 7.44 7.74
CA HIS A 75 -10.44 8.08 8.10
C HIS A 75 -10.85 9.06 6.99
N PHE A 76 -12.04 8.86 6.43
CA PHE A 76 -12.60 9.73 5.40
C PHE A 76 -14.05 10.11 5.71
N HIS A 77 -14.49 11.22 5.15
CA HIS A 77 -15.91 11.40 4.86
C HIS A 77 -16.31 10.56 3.65
N ALA A 78 -17.55 10.07 3.61
CA ALA A 78 -18.03 9.21 2.51
C ALA A 78 -17.81 9.84 1.11
N THR A 79 -17.93 11.17 1.01
CA THR A 79 -17.70 11.92 -0.23
C THR A 79 -16.22 11.99 -0.65
N GLU A 80 -15.30 11.97 0.31
CA GLU A 80 -13.85 11.98 0.06
C GLU A 80 -13.33 10.62 -0.40
N PHE A 81 -13.91 9.54 0.14
CA PHE A 81 -13.53 8.16 -0.19
C PHE A 81 -13.77 7.79 -1.66
N LEU A 82 -14.73 8.45 -2.31
CA LEU A 82 -14.98 8.27 -3.75
C LEU A 82 -13.88 8.87 -4.64
N ASN A 83 -13.05 9.76 -4.08
CA ASN A 83 -12.03 10.47 -4.85
C ASN A 83 -10.66 9.77 -4.72
N GLU A 84 -10.36 8.89 -5.68
CA GLU A 84 -9.08 8.16 -5.71
C GLU A 84 -7.87 9.09 -5.72
N LYS A 85 -7.95 10.23 -6.41
CA LYS A 85 -6.84 11.20 -6.44
C LYS A 85 -6.57 11.76 -5.04
N LEU A 86 -7.61 11.97 -4.24
CA LEU A 86 -7.45 12.41 -2.84
C LEU A 86 -6.82 11.32 -1.98
N ILE A 87 -7.25 10.06 -2.16
CA ILE A 87 -6.67 8.90 -1.46
C ILE A 87 -5.19 8.78 -1.78
N LEU A 88 -4.82 8.75 -3.07
CA LEU A 88 -3.43 8.66 -3.51
C LEU A 88 -2.59 9.83 -3.00
N LYS A 89 -3.14 11.05 -3.01
CA LYS A 89 -2.44 12.24 -2.49
C LYS A 89 -2.21 12.19 -0.98
N LYS A 90 -3.12 11.62 -0.20
CA LYS A 90 -2.91 11.39 1.25
C LYS A 90 -1.86 10.29 1.46
N LEU A 91 -1.99 9.19 0.73
CA LEU A 91 -1.06 8.05 0.77
C LEU A 91 0.38 8.45 0.44
N SER A 92 0.60 9.24 -0.62
CA SER A 92 1.95 9.67 -1.00
C SER A 92 2.65 10.47 0.10
N LYS A 93 1.91 11.30 0.84
CA LYS A 93 2.44 12.02 2.00
C LYS A 93 2.79 11.08 3.16
N TRP A 94 1.96 10.08 3.42
CA TRP A 94 2.19 9.15 4.53
C TRP A 94 3.40 8.24 4.28
N LEU A 95 3.62 7.85 3.03
CA LEU A 95 4.78 7.04 2.64
C LEU A 95 6.11 7.72 3.05
N ILE A 96 6.22 9.04 2.93
CA ILE A 96 7.42 9.82 3.29
C ILE A 96 7.42 10.35 4.73
N THR A 97 6.31 10.18 5.46
CA THR A 97 6.24 10.63 6.85
C THR A 97 7.01 9.64 7.73
N PRO A 98 7.82 10.10 8.71
CA PRO A 98 8.44 9.21 9.69
C PRO A 98 7.35 8.49 10.49
N SER A 99 7.15 7.22 10.18
CA SER A 99 6.20 6.34 10.85
C SER A 99 6.69 4.90 10.72
N PRO A 100 6.35 4.00 11.66
CA PRO A 100 6.69 2.59 11.54
C PRO A 100 6.07 2.01 10.28
N LYS A 101 6.90 1.40 9.42
CA LYS A 101 6.42 0.59 8.30
C LYS A 101 6.74 -0.86 8.60
N ILE A 102 5.71 -1.69 8.70
CA ILE A 102 5.82 -3.04 9.22
C ILE A 102 5.35 -4.01 8.15
N VAL A 103 6.19 -4.98 7.80
CA VAL A 103 5.76 -6.11 6.97
C VAL A 103 4.85 -7.00 7.81
N ILE A 104 3.59 -7.10 7.42
CA ILE A 104 2.56 -7.87 8.13
C ILE A 104 2.26 -9.21 7.47
N ASP A 105 2.56 -9.35 6.18
CA ASP A 105 2.46 -10.62 5.46
C ASP A 105 3.50 -10.63 4.32
N ALA A 106 4.02 -11.80 3.98
CA ALA A 106 4.98 -11.95 2.90
C ALA A 106 5.00 -13.37 2.35
N ALA A 107 5.17 -13.48 1.04
CA ALA A 107 5.40 -14.73 0.33
C ALA A 107 6.48 -14.55 -0.73
N ASP A 108 6.65 -15.55 -1.59
CA ASP A 108 7.64 -15.49 -2.66
C ASP A 108 7.33 -14.41 -3.69
N ASN A 109 6.05 -14.20 -4.01
CA ASN A 109 5.58 -13.26 -5.04
C ASN A 109 4.99 -11.95 -4.49
N PHE A 110 4.97 -11.73 -3.17
CA PHE A 110 4.52 -10.46 -2.63
C PHE A 110 5.04 -10.16 -1.22
N GLN A 111 4.91 -8.90 -0.83
CA GLN A 111 4.91 -8.49 0.58
C GLN A 111 3.79 -7.50 0.82
N LEU A 112 3.17 -7.56 1.99
CA LEU A 112 2.17 -6.63 2.48
C LEU A 112 2.77 -5.84 3.64
N VAL A 113 2.83 -4.53 3.46
CA VAL A 113 3.36 -3.59 4.45
C VAL A 113 2.21 -2.76 4.99
N THR A 114 2.20 -2.48 6.29
CA THR A 114 1.31 -1.47 6.87
C THR A 114 2.10 -0.26 7.34
N ILE A 115 1.43 0.89 7.34
CA ILE A 115 1.95 2.14 7.86
C ILE A 115 1.10 2.47 9.07
N ASP A 116 1.71 2.36 10.26
CA ASP A 116 1.04 2.69 11.52
C ASP A 116 1.01 4.22 11.67
N MET A 117 -0.19 4.79 11.81
CA MET A 117 -0.48 6.24 11.71
C MET A 117 -1.38 6.69 12.84
#